data_AF-A0A183ES44-F1
#
_entry.id   AF-A0A183ES44-F1
#
_cell.length_a   1.000
_cell.length_b   1.000
_cell.length_c   1.000
_cell.angle_alpha   90.00
_cell.angle_beta   90.00
_cell.angle_gamma   90.00
#
_symmetry.space_group_name_H-M   'P 1'
#
loop_
_entity.id
_entity.type
_entity.pdbx_description
1 polymer ?
#
loop_
_entity_poly.entity_id
_entity_poly.type
_entity_poly.pdbx_seq_one_letter_code
_entity_poly.pdbx_strand_id
1 'polypeptide(L)'
;LFLVDGTRYKLEGQPLSECRTLVTGVDKGIRFVERSTGDIVPALVIDLKKAAFFDSVPLAEMVYSVLMNSGTKWRNLSTAPLDQNLFHEFVYKLNDIIRDLRLDHINYTKRSFLASGLSDKPTAEIRLKIGKNAVVPMVPYYQEQGVQIRPDWPAVRLVTEMATSYFPIEVLRVSPRQRVPVSKQTPSQMKDTIKGSVLAIDRTVQPTQEGSTSPPAAASTVPRGTWSLKALRTVLTVVPWSAPTKES
;
A
#
# COMPACT_ATOMS: atom_id res chain seq x y z
N LEU A 1 -8.61 -10.61 4.48
CA LEU A 1 -7.48 -10.29 3.58
C LEU A 1 -8.06 -10.07 2.19
N PHE A 2 -8.11 -8.82 1.71
CA PHE A 2 -8.64 -8.50 0.39
C PHE A 2 -7.88 -7.33 -0.23
N LEU A 3 -7.53 -7.50 -1.50
CA LEU A 3 -7.46 -6.48 -2.54
C LEU A 3 -7.41 -7.25 -3.87
N VAL A 4 -8.58 -7.41 -4.48
CA VAL A 4 -8.64 -7.75 -5.90
C VAL A 4 -8.12 -6.54 -6.65
N ASP A 5 -7.30 -6.77 -7.68
CA ASP A 5 -6.73 -5.71 -8.50
C ASP A 5 -7.84 -4.84 -9.10
N GLY A 6 -8.02 -3.63 -8.57
CA GLY A 6 -9.08 -2.70 -8.96
C GLY A 6 -9.01 -2.29 -10.43
N THR A 7 -7.84 -2.39 -11.06
CA THR A 7 -7.67 -2.13 -12.49
C THR A 7 -8.54 -3.05 -13.35
N ARG A 8 -8.71 -4.32 -12.94
CA ARG A 8 -9.61 -5.29 -13.63
C ARG A 8 -11.07 -4.86 -13.60
N TYR A 9 -11.43 -3.96 -12.70
CA TYR A 9 -12.80 -3.47 -12.49
C TYR A 9 -12.96 -1.98 -12.76
N LYS A 10 -11.96 -1.35 -13.42
CA LYS A 10 -11.92 0.11 -13.68
C LYS A 10 -12.01 0.97 -12.40
N LEU A 11 -11.59 0.41 -11.27
CA LEU A 11 -11.41 1.12 -10.01
C LEU A 11 -9.96 1.60 -9.95
N GLU A 12 -9.64 2.58 -10.80
CA GLU A 12 -8.31 3.17 -10.85
C GLU A 12 -7.97 3.83 -9.51
N GLY A 13 -6.69 3.74 -9.12
CA GLY A 13 -6.19 4.40 -7.92
C GLY A 13 -6.18 5.91 -8.10
N GLN A 14 -6.55 6.64 -7.07
CA GLN A 14 -6.43 8.09 -7.06
C GLN A 14 -5.05 8.45 -6.51
N PRO A 15 -4.18 9.15 -7.26
CA PRO A 15 -2.88 9.56 -6.75
C PRO A 15 -3.05 10.53 -5.58
N LEU A 16 -2.22 10.35 -4.56
CA LEU A 16 -2.04 11.24 -3.42
C LEU A 16 -0.64 11.85 -3.47
N SER A 17 -0.38 12.84 -2.62
CA SER A 17 0.98 13.40 -2.47
C SER A 17 1.95 12.37 -1.87
N GLU A 18 3.26 12.61 -2.03
CA GLU A 18 4.35 11.85 -1.39
C GLU A 18 4.44 10.37 -1.83
N CYS A 19 4.19 10.10 -3.12
CA CYS A 19 4.27 8.75 -3.72
C CYS A 19 3.32 7.75 -3.03
N ARG A 20 2.06 8.16 -2.89
CA ARG A 20 1.00 7.35 -2.32
C ARG A 20 -0.17 7.33 -3.27
N THR A 21 -0.91 6.23 -3.28
CA THR A 21 -2.12 6.09 -4.07
C THR A 21 -3.26 5.60 -3.21
N LEU A 22 -4.42 6.25 -3.30
CA LEU A 22 -5.66 5.78 -2.70
C LEU A 22 -6.24 4.67 -3.56
N VAL A 23 -6.26 3.46 -3.02
CA VAL A 23 -6.77 2.27 -3.71
C VAL A 23 -8.14 1.91 -3.15
N THR A 24 -9.07 1.61 -4.04
CA THR A 24 -10.41 1.11 -3.70
C THR A 24 -10.40 -0.42 -3.70
N GLY A 25 -10.93 -1.02 -2.64
CA GLY A 25 -11.10 -2.45 -2.48
C GLY A 25 -12.40 -2.76 -1.74
N VAL A 26 -12.56 -4.02 -1.34
CA VAL A 26 -13.73 -4.50 -0.61
C VAL A 26 -13.31 -5.35 0.57
N ASP A 27 -13.96 -5.15 1.71
CA ASP A 27 -13.96 -6.11 2.81
C ASP A 27 -15.07 -7.13 2.56
N LYS A 28 -14.82 -8.40 2.85
CA LYS A 28 -15.84 -9.44 2.72
C LYS A 28 -15.83 -10.31 3.96
N GLY A 29 -17.00 -10.64 4.45
CA GLY A 29 -17.19 -11.54 5.57
C GLY A 29 -18.48 -12.33 5.42
N ILE A 30 -18.58 -13.44 6.13
CA ILE A 30 -19.83 -14.19 6.27
C ILE A 30 -20.34 -13.94 7.68
N ARG A 31 -21.61 -13.59 7.80
CA ARG A 31 -22.31 -13.47 9.09
C ARG A 31 -23.47 -14.44 9.10
N PHE A 32 -23.67 -15.12 10.21
CA PHE A 32 -24.87 -15.94 10.40
C PHE A 32 -25.96 -15.04 10.98
N VAL A 33 -27.12 -15.04 10.33
CA VAL A 33 -28.26 -14.21 10.72
C VAL A 33 -29.43 -15.13 10.97
N GLU A 34 -30.08 -14.93 12.11
CA GLU A 34 -31.32 -15.61 12.45
C GLU A 34 -32.49 -14.91 11.74
N ARG A 35 -33.30 -15.69 11.03
CA ARG A 35 -34.56 -15.20 10.45
C ARG A 35 -35.62 -15.09 11.53
N SER A 36 -36.69 -14.34 11.25
CA SER A 36 -37.88 -14.32 12.11
C SER A 36 -38.52 -15.70 12.32
N THR A 37 -38.19 -16.68 11.47
CA THR A 37 -38.61 -18.09 11.59
C THR A 37 -37.77 -18.93 12.54
N GLY A 38 -36.66 -18.39 13.08
CA GLY A 38 -35.68 -19.12 13.90
C GLY A 38 -34.59 -19.84 13.10
N ASP A 39 -34.68 -19.86 11.76
CA ASP A 39 -33.66 -20.45 10.90
C ASP A 39 -32.41 -19.58 10.84
N ILE A 40 -31.24 -20.19 11.02
CA ILE A 40 -29.95 -19.52 10.86
C ILE A 40 -29.49 -19.63 9.41
N VAL A 41 -29.30 -18.50 8.75
CA VAL A 41 -28.81 -18.43 7.37
C VAL A 41 -27.46 -17.71 7.29
N PRO A 42 -26.51 -18.20 6.47
CA PRO A 42 -25.30 -17.45 6.18
C PRO A 42 -25.63 -16.27 5.25
N ALA A 43 -25.16 -15.09 5.63
CA ALA A 43 -25.23 -13.87 4.85
C ALA A 43 -23.82 -13.44 4.45
N LEU A 44 -23.62 -13.20 3.16
CA LEU A 44 -22.41 -12.57 2.66
C LEU A 44 -22.50 -11.06 2.89
N VAL A 45 -21.50 -10.50 3.57
CA VAL A 45 -21.35 -9.07 3.83
C VAL A 45 -20.18 -8.56 3.01
N ILE A 46 -20.41 -7.55 2.17
CA ILE A 46 -19.38 -6.93 1.32
C ILE A 46 -19.38 -5.43 1.55
N ASP A 47 -18.29 -4.88 2.11
CA ASP A 47 -18.16 -3.44 2.35
C ASP A 47 -17.07 -2.83 1.47
N LEU A 48 -17.39 -1.77 0.73
CA LEU A 48 -16.39 -1.01 -0.02
C LEU A 48 -15.43 -0.30 0.96
N LYS A 49 -14.13 -0.43 0.73
CA LYS A 49 -13.08 0.26 1.52
C LYS A 49 -12.11 0.98 0.60
N LYS A 50 -11.64 2.14 1.03
CA LYS A 50 -10.50 2.82 0.41
C LYS A 50 -9.36 2.87 1.41
N ALA A 51 -8.14 2.68 0.93
CA ALA A 51 -6.95 2.79 1.76
C ALA A 51 -5.78 3.32 0.93
N ALA A 52 -4.90 4.10 1.57
CA ALA A 52 -3.68 4.59 0.95
C ALA A 52 -2.64 3.46 0.90
N PHE A 53 -1.93 3.38 -0.22
CA PHE A 53 -0.81 2.48 -0.47
C PHE A 53 0.41 3.29 -0.91
N PHE A 54 1.61 2.81 -0.57
CA PHE A 54 2.83 3.37 -1.13
C PHE A 54 2.98 2.95 -2.59
N ASP A 55 3.45 3.88 -3.42
CA ASP A 55 3.76 3.60 -4.81
C ASP A 55 5.06 2.79 -4.91
N SER A 56 5.14 1.96 -5.95
CA SER A 56 6.30 1.09 -6.19
C SER A 56 7.42 1.84 -6.94
N VAL A 57 7.97 2.89 -6.34
CA VAL A 57 8.94 3.82 -6.96
C VAL A 57 10.35 3.66 -6.37
N PRO A 58 11.42 4.05 -7.11
CA PRO A 58 12.76 4.20 -6.53
C PRO A 58 12.72 5.03 -5.25
N LEU A 59 13.49 4.63 -4.23
CA LEU A 59 13.44 5.27 -2.93
C LEU A 59 13.89 6.74 -3.01
N ALA A 60 14.87 7.04 -3.88
CA ALA A 60 15.29 8.40 -4.16
C ALA A 60 14.14 9.29 -4.67
N GLU A 61 13.25 8.74 -5.51
CA GLU A 61 12.07 9.46 -6.02
C GLU A 61 11.07 9.79 -4.89
N MET A 62 10.83 8.83 -4.00
CA MET A 62 10.01 9.06 -2.80
C MET A 62 10.61 10.14 -1.90
N VAL A 63 11.93 10.13 -1.71
CA VAL A 63 12.67 11.16 -0.95
C VAL A 63 12.44 12.54 -1.55
N TYR A 64 12.59 12.69 -2.86
CA TYR A 64 12.33 13.97 -3.53
C TYR A 64 10.86 14.41 -3.35
N SER A 65 9.91 13.51 -3.56
CA SER A 65 8.47 13.82 -3.44
C SER A 65 8.09 14.31 -2.03
N VAL A 66 8.58 13.64 -0.99
CA VAL A 66 8.33 14.03 0.41
C VAL A 66 8.98 15.38 0.75
N LEU A 67 10.24 15.57 0.39
CA LEU A 67 10.99 16.77 0.75
C LEU A 67 10.54 18.00 -0.04
N MET A 68 10.21 17.86 -1.33
CA MET A 68 9.68 18.96 -2.14
C MET A 68 8.31 19.46 -1.65
N ASN A 69 7.46 18.57 -1.15
CA ASN A 69 6.20 18.95 -0.50
C ASN A 69 6.39 19.71 0.82
N SER A 70 7.61 19.66 1.39
CA SER A 70 7.93 20.25 2.69
C SER A 70 8.52 21.67 2.63
N GLY A 71 8.69 22.26 1.45
CA GLY A 71 9.09 23.67 1.28
C GLY A 71 10.20 23.94 0.24
N THR A 72 10.46 25.22 -0.01
CA THR A 72 11.36 25.69 -1.09
C THR A 72 12.84 25.39 -0.87
N LYS A 73 13.27 25.15 0.37
CA LYS A 73 14.67 24.85 0.71
C LYS A 73 15.21 23.54 0.10
N TRP A 74 14.32 22.63 -0.29
CA TRP A 74 14.69 21.35 -0.90
C TRP A 74 14.78 21.40 -2.44
N ARG A 75 14.56 22.57 -3.07
CA ARG A 75 14.59 22.70 -4.54
C ARG A 75 15.94 22.35 -5.17
N ASN A 76 17.03 22.61 -4.45
CA ASN A 76 18.39 22.35 -4.91
C ASN A 76 18.93 20.99 -4.42
N LEU A 77 18.08 20.11 -3.90
CA LEU A 77 18.52 18.84 -3.31
C LEU A 77 19.33 18.00 -4.29
N SER A 78 19.04 18.05 -5.60
CA SER A 78 19.74 17.26 -6.62
C SER A 78 21.14 17.78 -6.96
N THR A 79 21.46 19.04 -6.66
CA THR A 79 22.69 19.71 -7.14
C THR A 79 23.59 20.23 -6.02
N ALA A 80 23.02 20.61 -4.87
CA ALA A 80 23.78 21.11 -3.74
C ALA A 80 24.08 20.00 -2.72
N PRO A 81 25.28 19.97 -2.12
CA PRO A 81 25.56 19.11 -0.99
C PRO A 81 24.72 19.53 0.23
N LEU A 82 24.30 18.55 1.02
CA LEU A 82 23.61 18.77 2.28
C LEU A 82 24.58 19.29 3.34
N ASP A 83 24.25 20.43 3.94
CA ASP A 83 24.88 20.83 5.20
C ASP A 83 24.34 19.99 6.37
N GLN A 84 24.94 20.15 7.54
CA GLN A 84 24.58 19.35 8.72
C GLN A 84 23.14 19.59 9.20
N ASN A 85 22.63 20.82 9.10
CA ASN A 85 21.27 21.14 9.53
C ASN A 85 20.24 20.51 8.59
N LEU A 86 20.47 20.60 7.28
CA LEU A 86 19.65 19.97 6.26
C LEU A 86 19.74 18.44 6.36
N PHE A 87 20.90 17.88 6.66
CA PHE A 87 21.05 16.45 6.91
C PHE A 87 20.18 15.98 8.09
N HIS A 88 20.25 16.66 9.23
CA HIS A 88 19.43 16.31 10.39
C HIS A 88 17.93 16.43 10.09
N GLU A 89 17.52 17.47 9.37
CA GLU A 89 16.13 17.64 8.97
C GLU A 89 15.68 16.57 7.97
N PHE A 90 16.54 16.19 7.02
CA PHE A 90 16.32 15.10 6.08
C PHE A 90 16.01 13.83 6.85
N VAL A 91 16.89 13.47 7.80
CA VAL A 91 16.75 12.25 8.61
C VAL A 91 15.48 12.33 9.44
N TYR A 92 15.23 13.44 10.15
CA TYR A 92 14.04 13.60 10.98
C TYR A 92 12.73 13.41 10.19
N LYS A 93 12.63 14.01 9.00
CA LYS A 93 11.41 13.94 8.18
C LYS A 93 11.17 12.58 7.55
N LEU A 94 12.23 11.93 7.08
CA LEU A 94 12.12 10.69 6.31
C LEU A 94 12.21 9.44 7.16
N ASN A 95 12.85 9.50 8.32
CA ASN A 95 13.07 8.31 9.15
C ASN A 95 11.75 7.63 9.52
N ASP A 96 10.72 8.37 9.92
CA ASP A 96 9.43 7.80 10.31
C ASP A 96 8.66 7.22 9.10
N ILE A 97 8.85 7.79 7.92
CA ILE A 97 8.24 7.28 6.69
C ILE A 97 8.92 5.96 6.29
N ILE A 98 10.25 5.95 6.26
CA ILE A 98 11.09 4.82 5.81
C ILE A 98 11.12 3.67 6.83
N ARG A 99 11.07 3.97 8.13
CA ARG A 99 11.07 2.94 9.18
C ARG A 99 9.91 1.96 8.96
N ASP A 100 10.16 0.67 9.06
CA ASP A 100 9.21 -0.42 8.83
C ASP A 100 8.66 -0.49 7.40
N LEU A 101 9.22 0.26 6.45
CA LEU A 101 8.91 0.14 5.02
C LEU A 101 9.70 -1.05 4.45
N ARG A 102 9.02 -1.92 3.71
CA ARG A 102 9.70 -2.96 2.93
C ARG A 102 10.32 -2.36 1.69
N LEU A 103 11.60 -2.64 1.49
CA LEU A 103 12.38 -2.14 0.37
C LEU A 103 12.98 -3.30 -0.40
N ASP A 104 13.02 -3.14 -1.72
CA ASP A 104 13.67 -4.05 -2.65
C ASP A 104 14.95 -3.40 -3.17
N HIS A 105 15.99 -4.20 -3.39
CA HIS A 105 17.15 -3.72 -4.12
C HIS A 105 16.82 -3.62 -5.62
N ILE A 106 17.11 -2.48 -6.26
CA ILE A 106 16.75 -2.22 -7.67
C ILE A 106 17.32 -3.29 -8.60
N ASN A 107 18.61 -3.62 -8.44
CA ASN A 107 19.28 -4.63 -9.28
C ASN A 107 19.00 -6.09 -8.83
N TYR A 108 18.42 -6.30 -7.65
CA TYR A 108 18.23 -7.63 -7.06
C TYR A 108 16.86 -7.75 -6.40
N THR A 109 15.81 -7.82 -7.22
CA THR A 109 14.41 -7.83 -6.79
C THR A 109 14.02 -8.99 -5.85
N LYS A 110 14.82 -10.06 -5.81
CA LYS A 110 14.62 -11.17 -4.85
C LYS A 110 15.09 -10.84 -3.43
N ARG A 111 15.82 -9.73 -3.25
CA ARG A 111 16.34 -9.28 -1.96
C ARG A 111 15.49 -8.11 -1.47
N SER A 112 14.56 -8.43 -0.59
CA SER A 112 13.69 -7.46 0.09
C SER A 112 13.92 -7.51 1.59
N PHE A 113 13.84 -6.36 2.26
CA PHE A 113 14.02 -6.26 3.70
C PHE A 113 13.13 -5.16 4.28
N LEU A 114 12.87 -5.22 5.59
CA LEU A 114 12.20 -4.15 6.32
C LEU A 114 13.25 -3.17 6.82
N ALA A 115 13.13 -1.90 6.43
CA ALA A 115 14.03 -0.86 6.88
C ALA A 115 13.83 -0.58 8.37
N SER A 116 14.92 -0.50 9.14
CA SER A 116 14.88 -0.08 10.54
C SER A 116 14.95 1.44 10.71
N GLY A 117 15.04 2.18 9.61
CA GLY A 117 15.14 3.64 9.56
C GLY A 117 16.34 4.11 8.74
N LEU A 118 16.75 5.36 8.97
CA LEU A 118 17.91 5.99 8.32
C LEU A 118 19.14 5.97 9.25
N SER A 119 20.32 6.13 8.66
CA SER A 119 21.56 6.38 9.40
C SER A 119 21.58 7.78 10.00
N ASP A 120 22.29 7.90 11.11
CA ASP A 120 22.60 9.13 11.83
C ASP A 120 23.80 9.89 11.25
N LYS A 121 24.48 9.28 10.26
CA LYS A 121 25.64 9.83 9.57
C LYS A 121 25.52 9.68 8.05
N PRO A 122 26.19 10.55 7.27
CA PRO A 122 26.16 10.49 5.82
C PRO A 122 26.88 9.25 5.28
N THR A 123 26.55 8.90 4.04
CA THR A 123 27.08 7.76 3.30
C THR A 123 28.61 7.79 3.18
N ALA A 124 29.21 8.97 3.09
CA ALA A 124 30.67 9.18 3.09
C ALA A 124 31.36 8.61 4.33
N GLU A 125 30.69 8.62 5.49
CA GLU A 125 31.25 8.21 6.78
C GLU A 125 30.88 6.76 7.16
N ILE A 126 30.17 6.06 6.28
CA ILE A 126 29.75 4.68 6.48
C ILE A 126 30.83 3.73 5.93
N ARG A 127 31.18 2.75 6.77
CA ARG A 127 32.08 1.66 6.42
C ARG A 127 31.31 0.35 6.47
N LEU A 128 31.40 -0.42 5.40
CA LEU A 128 30.74 -1.71 5.24
C LEU A 128 31.66 -2.82 5.75
N LYS A 129 31.09 -3.79 6.48
CA LYS A 129 31.77 -5.03 6.83
C LYS A 129 31.46 -6.07 5.76
N ILE A 130 32.48 -6.48 5.01
CA ILE A 130 32.38 -7.46 3.93
C ILE A 130 33.16 -8.72 4.35
N GLY A 131 32.46 -9.85 4.45
CA GLY A 131 33.06 -11.11 4.89
C GLY A 131 33.55 -11.07 6.35
N LYS A 132 34.59 -11.84 6.66
CA LYS A 132 35.05 -12.03 8.05
C LYS A 132 35.81 -10.84 8.64
N ASN A 133 36.51 -10.02 7.84
CA ASN A 133 37.36 -8.93 8.37
C ASN A 133 37.56 -7.71 7.44
N ALA A 134 36.99 -7.67 6.22
CA ALA A 134 37.22 -6.52 5.34
C ALA A 134 36.27 -5.37 5.69
N VAL A 135 36.84 -4.21 6.01
CA VAL A 135 36.09 -2.97 6.26
C VAL A 135 36.38 -2.00 5.13
N VAL A 136 35.37 -1.72 4.31
CA VAL A 136 35.51 -0.90 3.09
C VAL A 136 34.61 0.33 3.20
N PRO A 137 35.08 1.53 2.81
CA PRO A 137 34.20 2.71 2.75
C PRO A 137 33.07 2.48 1.73
N MET A 138 31.85 2.90 2.08
CA MET A 138 30.66 2.59 1.28
C MET A 138 30.68 3.22 -0.11
N VAL A 139 31.13 4.48 -0.21
CA VAL A 139 31.14 5.22 -1.50
C VAL A 139 32.02 4.54 -2.56
N PRO A 140 33.32 4.27 -2.32
CA PRO A 140 34.16 3.53 -3.26
C PRO A 140 33.59 2.15 -3.62
N TYR A 141 33.07 1.41 -2.63
CA TYR A 141 32.53 0.07 -2.85
C TYR A 141 31.40 0.03 -3.89
N TYR A 142 30.50 1.01 -3.86
CA TYR A 142 29.41 1.12 -4.83
C TYR A 142 29.87 1.77 -6.15
N GLN A 143 30.82 2.70 -6.11
CA GLN A 143 31.41 3.30 -7.31
C GLN A 143 32.12 2.26 -8.18
N GLU A 144 32.88 1.34 -7.57
CA GLU A 144 33.53 0.22 -8.26
C GLU A 144 32.54 -0.71 -8.95
N GLN A 145 31.29 -0.77 -8.46
CA GLN A 145 30.19 -1.53 -9.06
C GLN A 145 29.41 -0.75 -10.12
N GLY A 146 29.85 0.46 -10.47
CA GLY A 146 29.19 1.32 -11.44
C GLY A 146 27.94 2.02 -10.90
N VAL A 147 27.73 2.06 -9.58
CA VAL A 147 26.61 2.75 -8.95
C VAL A 147 27.06 4.12 -8.45
N GLN A 148 26.41 5.18 -8.94
CA GLN A 148 26.60 6.53 -8.43
C GLN A 148 25.71 6.73 -7.21
N ILE A 149 26.33 6.95 -6.04
CA ILE A 149 25.62 7.25 -4.79
C ILE A 149 26.05 8.62 -4.27
N ARG A 150 25.14 9.30 -3.59
CA ARG A 150 25.43 10.59 -2.99
C ARG A 150 26.13 10.43 -1.64
N PRO A 151 27.34 11.00 -1.47
CA PRO A 151 28.11 10.85 -0.25
C PRO A 151 27.48 11.57 0.95
N ASP A 152 26.71 12.63 0.70
CA ASP A 152 26.10 13.50 1.71
C ASP A 152 24.73 13.02 2.21
N TRP A 153 24.12 12.04 1.53
CA TRP A 153 22.83 11.48 1.94
C TRP A 153 22.98 10.42 3.03
N PRO A 154 21.97 10.23 3.89
CA PRO A 154 21.96 9.10 4.81
C PRO A 154 21.73 7.80 4.04
N ALA A 155 22.10 6.69 4.67
CA ALA A 155 21.81 5.35 4.20
C ALA A 155 20.61 4.76 4.93
N VAL A 156 19.90 3.85 4.29
CA VAL A 156 18.90 3.03 4.94
C VAL A 156 19.59 1.99 5.82
N ARG A 157 19.14 1.87 7.06
CA ARG A 157 19.66 0.93 8.04
C ARG A 157 18.77 -0.31 8.12
N LEU A 158 19.38 -1.48 8.13
CA LEU A 158 18.78 -2.74 8.52
C LEU A 158 19.47 -3.21 9.81
N VAL A 159 18.74 -3.21 10.92
CA VAL A 159 19.21 -3.76 12.19
C VAL A 159 18.68 -5.17 12.31
N THR A 160 19.60 -6.12 12.40
CA THR A 160 19.31 -7.52 12.76
C THR A 160 19.93 -7.81 14.13
N GLU A 161 19.56 -8.91 14.76
CA GLU A 161 20.13 -9.31 16.06
C GLU A 161 21.67 -9.43 16.02
N MET A 162 22.22 -9.79 14.86
CA MET A 162 23.65 -10.04 14.68
C MET A 162 24.43 -8.83 14.17
N ALA A 163 23.81 -7.97 13.36
CA ALA A 163 24.52 -6.89 12.69
C ALA A 163 23.60 -5.76 12.22
N THR A 164 24.21 -4.59 12.08
CA THR A 164 23.64 -3.44 11.39
C THR A 164 24.24 -3.35 10.00
N SER A 165 23.38 -3.43 8.99
CA SER A 165 23.72 -3.25 7.58
C SER A 165 23.22 -1.90 7.09
N TYR A 166 23.94 -1.30 6.15
CA TYR A 166 23.61 -0.01 5.55
C TYR A 166 23.49 -0.16 4.04
N PHE A 167 22.51 0.51 3.47
CA PHE A 167 22.22 0.51 2.04
C PHE A 167 22.01 1.95 1.57
N PRO A 168 22.72 2.42 0.54
CA PRO A 168 22.45 3.73 -0.06
C PRO A 168 21.00 3.84 -0.52
N ILE A 169 20.43 5.04 -0.50
CA ILE A 169 19.04 5.28 -0.90
C ILE A 169 18.85 4.97 -2.40
N GLU A 170 19.87 5.24 -3.20
CA GLU A 170 19.86 5.17 -4.66
C GLU A 170 19.73 3.74 -5.20
N VAL A 171 20.08 2.73 -4.40
CA VAL A 171 20.00 1.32 -4.82
C VAL A 171 18.69 0.64 -4.43
N LEU A 172 17.76 1.38 -3.82
CA LEU A 172 16.55 0.84 -3.22
C LEU A 172 15.28 1.33 -3.93
N ARG A 173 14.24 0.50 -3.86
CA ARG A 173 12.88 0.78 -4.32
C ARG A 173 11.88 0.38 -3.25
N VAL A 174 10.78 1.10 -3.17
CA VAL A 174 9.67 0.72 -2.29
C VAL A 174 8.98 -0.52 -2.84
N SER A 175 8.87 -1.58 -2.04
CA SER A 175 8.19 -2.80 -2.48
C SER A 175 6.72 -2.51 -2.76
N PRO A 176 6.11 -3.14 -3.78
CA PRO A 176 4.75 -2.85 -4.18
C PRO A 176 3.70 -3.25 -3.14
N ARG A 177 2.51 -2.64 -3.22
CA ARG A 177 1.28 -3.03 -2.49
C ARG A 177 1.40 -2.95 -0.97
N GLN A 178 2.22 -2.04 -0.45
CA GLN A 178 2.32 -1.77 0.98
C GLN A 178 1.29 -0.74 1.41
N ARG A 179 0.43 -1.10 2.37
CA ARG A 179 -0.57 -0.17 2.92
C ARG A 179 0.14 0.90 3.76
N VAL A 180 -0.26 2.16 3.59
CA VAL A 180 0.21 3.27 4.43
C VAL A 180 -0.52 3.22 5.78
N PRO A 181 0.19 3.03 6.91
CA PRO A 181 -0.41 3.12 8.24
C PRO A 181 -1.02 4.51 8.47
N VAL A 182 -2.12 4.57 9.24
CA VAL A 182 -2.78 5.85 9.56
C VAL A 182 -1.82 6.81 10.25
N SER A 183 -0.93 6.30 11.12
CA SER A 183 0.10 7.09 11.81
C SER A 183 1.08 7.80 10.87
N LYS A 184 1.21 7.33 9.63
CA LYS A 184 2.11 7.93 8.62
C LYS A 184 1.38 8.88 7.66
N GLN A 185 0.06 9.03 7.77
CA GLN A 185 -0.72 9.90 6.89
C GLN A 185 -0.71 11.33 7.42
N THR A 186 -0.39 12.29 6.55
CA THR A 186 -0.44 13.72 6.89
C THR A 186 -1.90 14.21 6.96
N PRO A 187 -2.21 15.29 7.68
CA PRO A 187 -3.57 15.83 7.75
C PRO A 187 -4.18 16.18 6.39
N SER A 188 -3.37 16.65 5.43
CA SER A 188 -3.79 16.90 4.05
C SER A 188 -4.15 15.59 3.34
N GLN A 189 -3.32 14.55 3.47
CA GLN A 189 -3.63 13.23 2.91
C GLN A 189 -4.86 12.59 3.57
N MET A 190 -5.06 12.78 4.87
CA MET A 190 -6.28 12.33 5.55
C MET A 190 -7.50 13.06 5.00
N LYS A 191 -7.42 14.39 4.80
CA LYS A 191 -8.49 15.18 4.18
C LYS A 191 -8.80 14.69 2.76
N ASP A 192 -7.78 14.44 1.94
CA ASP A 192 -7.94 13.96 0.57
C ASP A 192 -8.49 12.53 0.52
N THR A 193 -8.05 11.68 1.44
CA THR A 193 -8.57 10.32 1.63
C THR A 193 -10.03 10.35 2.03
N ILE A 194 -10.40 11.21 2.99
CA ILE A 194 -11.79 11.40 3.41
C ILE A 194 -12.62 11.89 2.23
N LYS A 195 -12.20 12.97 1.57
CA LYS A 195 -12.90 13.54 0.41
C LYS A 195 -13.08 12.49 -0.71
N GLY A 196 -12.04 11.71 -0.98
CA GLY A 196 -12.07 10.61 -1.95
C GLY A 196 -12.94 9.43 -1.50
N SER A 197 -13.24 9.29 -0.21
CA SER A 197 -14.02 8.19 0.36
C SER A 197 -15.49 8.55 0.63
N VAL A 198 -15.87 9.83 0.56
CA VAL A 198 -17.28 10.23 0.70
C VAL A 198 -18.08 9.74 -0.51
N LEU A 199 -19.06 8.87 -0.24
CA LEU A 199 -20.12 8.52 -1.18
C LEU A 199 -21.42 9.11 -0.66
N ALA A 200 -22.14 9.86 -1.50
CA ALA A 200 -23.48 10.34 -1.16
C ALA A 200 -24.38 9.13 -0.88
N ILE A 201 -25.07 9.16 0.26
CA ILE A 201 -26.05 8.12 0.61
C ILE A 201 -27.31 8.39 -0.20
N ASP A 202 -27.45 7.74 -1.34
CA ASP A 202 -28.76 7.60 -1.96
C ASP A 202 -29.59 6.63 -1.11
N ARG A 203 -30.74 7.10 -0.60
CA ARG A 203 -31.59 6.34 0.35
C ARG A 203 -32.47 5.29 -0.32
N THR A 204 -32.25 5.01 -1.61
CA THR A 204 -33.16 4.15 -2.39
C THR A 204 -32.64 2.72 -2.45
N VAL A 205 -32.66 1.99 -1.32
CA VAL A 205 -32.63 0.53 -1.35
C VAL A 205 -34.08 0.07 -1.39
N GLN A 206 -34.61 -0.17 -2.59
CA GLN A 206 -35.92 -0.85 -2.70
C GLN A 206 -35.75 -2.31 -2.28
N PRO A 207 -36.56 -2.82 -1.34
CA PRO A 207 -36.64 -4.24 -1.10
C PRO A 207 -37.16 -4.90 -2.38
N THR A 208 -36.42 -5.86 -2.94
CA THR A 208 -36.94 -6.76 -3.97
C THR A 208 -38.10 -7.52 -3.34
N GLN A 209 -39.33 -7.11 -3.62
CA GLN A 209 -40.51 -7.89 -3.29
C GLN A 209 -40.57 -9.09 -4.25
N GLU A 210 -40.28 -10.28 -3.73
CA GLU A 210 -40.64 -11.52 -4.41
C GLU A 210 -42.16 -11.71 -4.29
N GLY A 211 -42.85 -11.57 -5.41
CA GLY A 211 -44.26 -11.89 -5.55
C GLY A 211 -44.49 -13.40 -5.49
N SER A 212 -45.45 -13.80 -4.67
CA SER A 212 -46.05 -15.14 -4.65
C SER A 212 -46.98 -15.35 -5.85
N THR A 213 -46.77 -16.39 -6.66
CA THR A 213 -47.73 -17.49 -6.97
C THR A 213 -47.20 -18.44 -8.08
N SER A 214 -47.01 -19.72 -7.70
CA SER A 214 -47.20 -20.99 -8.46
C SER A 214 -46.26 -21.43 -9.63
N PRO A 215 -45.97 -22.75 -9.81
CA PRO A 215 -44.93 -23.31 -10.72
C PRO A 215 -45.51 -24.11 -11.94
N PRO A 216 -44.71 -24.85 -12.75
CA PRO A 216 -43.60 -24.43 -13.61
C PRO A 216 -43.79 -24.87 -15.08
N ALA A 217 -43.17 -24.19 -16.05
CA ALA A 217 -42.92 -24.77 -17.38
C ALA A 217 -41.65 -24.21 -18.03
N ALA A 218 -40.77 -25.14 -18.40
CA ALA A 218 -39.72 -25.10 -19.42
C ALA A 218 -38.56 -24.09 -19.31
N ALA A 219 -37.37 -24.66 -19.36
CA ALA A 219 -36.06 -24.03 -19.44
C ALA A 219 -35.94 -22.97 -20.55
N SER A 220 -35.35 -21.82 -20.24
CA SER A 220 -34.34 -21.20 -21.11
C SER A 220 -33.46 -20.19 -20.35
N THR A 221 -32.16 -20.39 -20.50
CA THR A 221 -31.07 -19.39 -20.58
C THR A 221 -31.00 -18.26 -19.53
N VAL A 222 -30.09 -18.44 -18.57
CA VAL A 222 -29.60 -17.41 -17.65
C VAL A 222 -28.90 -16.28 -18.42
N PRO A 223 -29.32 -15.01 -18.32
CA PRO A 223 -28.51 -13.90 -18.84
C PRO A 223 -27.35 -13.62 -17.88
N ARG A 224 -26.12 -13.59 -18.42
CA ARG A 224 -24.94 -13.07 -17.73
C ARG A 224 -25.14 -11.58 -17.45
N GLY A 225 -25.53 -11.25 -16.23
CA GLY A 225 -25.61 -9.87 -15.77
C GLY A 225 -24.22 -9.23 -15.66
N THR A 226 -23.97 -8.22 -16.47
CA THR A 226 -22.82 -7.32 -16.34
C THR A 226 -23.10 -6.35 -15.19
N TRP A 227 -22.42 -6.51 -14.05
CA TRP A 227 -22.59 -5.63 -12.90
C TRP A 227 -21.86 -4.30 -13.12
N SER A 228 -22.59 -3.18 -13.10
CA SER A 228 -22.01 -1.84 -13.08
C SER A 228 -21.71 -1.44 -11.64
N LEU A 229 -20.42 -1.27 -11.31
CA LEU A 229 -19.91 -1.04 -9.95
C LEU A 229 -20.09 0.39 -9.41
N LYS A 230 -20.85 1.26 -10.09
CA LYS A 230 -20.95 2.68 -9.71
C LYS A 230 -21.69 2.96 -8.39
N ALA A 231 -22.33 1.97 -7.75
CA ALA A 231 -23.11 2.20 -6.52
C ALA A 231 -23.17 0.98 -5.56
N LEU A 232 -22.05 0.29 -5.33
CA LEU A 232 -22.02 -0.84 -4.38
C LEU A 232 -21.78 -0.36 -2.93
N ARG A 233 -22.85 -0.32 -2.14
CA ARG A 233 -22.84 -0.36 -0.66
C ARG A 233 -23.00 -1.81 -0.19
N THR A 234 -22.67 -2.10 1.08
CA THR A 234 -23.05 -3.30 1.86
C THR A 234 -24.23 -4.05 1.27
N VAL A 235 -23.94 -5.02 0.42
CA VAL A 235 -24.96 -5.94 -0.07
C VAL A 235 -24.94 -7.11 0.89
N LEU A 236 -26.03 -7.26 1.65
CA LEU A 236 -26.36 -8.53 2.28
C LEU A 236 -27.03 -9.39 1.21
N THR A 237 -26.25 -10.24 0.54
CA THR A 237 -26.83 -11.25 -0.33
C THR A 237 -27.04 -12.51 0.49
N VAL A 238 -28.30 -12.88 0.69
CA VAL A 238 -28.67 -14.19 1.20
C VAL A 238 -28.56 -15.16 0.03
N VAL A 239 -27.54 -16.01 0.03
CA VAL A 239 -27.39 -17.05 -0.98
C VAL A 239 -28.14 -18.28 -0.49
N PRO A 240 -29.18 -18.76 -1.19
CA PRO A 240 -29.80 -20.03 -0.83
C PRO A 240 -28.77 -21.16 -1.02
N TRP A 241 -28.47 -21.85 0.08
CA TRP A 241 -27.61 -23.03 0.06
C TRP A 241 -28.48 -24.25 -0.26
N SER A 242 -28.32 -24.81 -1.46
CA SER A 242 -28.87 -26.13 -1.79
C SER A 242 -27.85 -27.19 -1.42
N ALA A 243 -28.16 -28.02 -0.43
CA ALA A 243 -27.32 -29.16 -0.09
C ALA A 243 -27.27 -30.17 -1.27
N PRO A 244 -26.13 -30.82 -1.53
CA PRO A 244 -26.07 -31.89 -2.52
C PRO A 244 -26.92 -33.06 -2.03
N THR A 245 -27.95 -33.41 -2.80
CA THR A 245 -28.71 -34.65 -2.65
C THR A 245 -27.76 -35.83 -2.78
N LYS A 246 -27.71 -36.66 -1.73
CA LYS A 246 -27.08 -37.99 -1.82
C LYS A 246 -27.85 -38.81 -2.85
N GLU A 247 -27.22 -39.13 -3.96
CA GLU A 247 -27.66 -40.23 -4.82
C GLU A 247 -27.46 -41.54 -4.03
N SER A 248 -28.55 -42.29 -3.88
CA SER A 248 -28.62 -43.65 -3.34
C SER A 248 -28.41 -44.68 -4.44
#